data_AF-A0A0E3BQ62-F1
#
_entry.id   AF-A0A0E3BQ62-F1
#
_cell.length_a   1.000
_cell.length_b   1.000
_cell.length_c   1.000
_cell.angle_alpha   90.00
_cell.angle_beta   90.00
_cell.angle_gamma   90.00
#
_symmetry.space_group_name_H-M   'P 1'
#
loop_
_entity.id
_entity.type
_entity.pdbx_description
1 polymer ?
#
loop_
_entity_poly.entity_id
_entity_poly.type
_entity_poly.pdbx_seq_one_letter_code
_entity_poly.pdbx_strand_id
1 'polypeptide(L)'
;MAREGVTFEQVAAAADSLVGEGLQPTIRAVRERLSTGSPNTIHRHLATWREARPVAAAAAPELPQALTAAIATEIERAAAQARAEIEGRLVQAQGEAAELAAAGESIEAERDALVEQVAELARERDTLAGKAEQQATDMADLAQRIEREQHAAEAARVELATARVRAEQQEKTQTDQAAEIERLRSALEVAQQGRTAAEQKAAVLAAKLEGCADRVSRAEARAEQVEKQASEALAEAKQAAQEQRQAAATEAHRQAERFTAIQAERDEARKEASSAR
;
A
#
# COMPACT_ATOMS: atom_id res chain seq x y z
N MET A 1 56.86 74.03 140.97
CA MET A 1 57.57 73.62 139.73
C MET A 1 57.18 72.19 139.41
N ALA A 2 56.35 71.98 138.39
CA ALA A 2 55.95 70.64 137.94
C ALA A 2 57.14 70.01 137.19
N ARG A 3 57.53 68.79 137.55
CA ARG A 3 58.55 68.04 136.80
C ARG A 3 57.91 67.52 135.51
N GLU A 4 58.41 67.97 134.35
CA GLU A 4 58.04 67.38 133.05
C GLU A 4 58.41 65.88 133.04
N GLY A 5 57.42 65.03 132.76
CA GLY A 5 57.62 63.58 132.62
C GLY A 5 58.18 63.21 131.24
N VAL A 6 58.75 62.02 131.12
CA VAL A 6 59.27 61.46 129.86
C VAL A 6 58.16 61.34 128.82
N THR A 7 58.46 61.68 127.56
CA THR A 7 57.52 61.67 126.43
C THR A 7 57.47 60.32 125.71
N PHE A 8 56.43 60.10 124.91
CA PHE A 8 56.30 58.90 124.07
C PHE A 8 57.48 58.74 123.11
N GLU A 9 57.89 59.81 122.43
CA GLU A 9 58.99 59.78 121.45
C GLU A 9 60.31 59.37 122.09
N GLN A 10 60.59 59.82 123.32
CA GLN A 10 61.78 59.41 124.06
C GLN A 10 61.76 57.91 124.39
N VAL A 11 60.60 57.38 124.81
CA VAL A 11 60.44 55.95 125.09
C VAL A 11 60.51 55.11 123.81
N ALA A 12 59.91 55.57 122.72
CA ALA A 12 59.94 54.92 121.42
C ALA A 12 61.38 54.86 120.88
N ALA A 13 62.09 55.99 120.86
CA ALA A 13 63.48 56.04 120.40
C ALA A 13 64.41 55.13 121.23
N ALA A 14 64.22 55.09 122.55
CA ALA A 14 64.98 54.20 123.43
C ALA A 14 64.63 52.71 123.19
N ALA A 15 63.35 52.40 122.94
CA ALA A 15 62.90 51.05 122.64
C ALA A 15 63.40 50.58 121.26
N ASP A 16 63.33 51.42 120.24
CA ASP A 16 63.86 51.15 118.90
C ASP A 16 65.36 50.93 118.92
N SER A 17 66.11 51.75 119.69
CA SER A 17 67.54 51.56 119.86
C SER A 17 67.89 50.24 120.56
N LEU A 18 67.10 49.81 121.56
CA LEU A 18 67.30 48.51 122.21
C LEU A 18 67.02 47.35 121.23
N VAL A 19 65.97 47.45 120.41
CA VAL A 19 65.68 46.46 119.37
C VAL A 19 66.75 46.42 118.29
N GLY A 20 67.28 47.58 117.88
CA GLY A 20 68.39 47.67 116.92
C GLY A 20 69.66 46.98 117.43
N GLU A 21 69.84 46.92 118.75
CA GLU A 21 70.93 46.19 119.42
C GLU A 21 70.61 44.70 119.66
N GLY A 22 69.45 44.22 119.23
CA GLY A 22 68.98 42.84 119.47
C GLY A 22 68.55 42.57 120.91
N LEU A 23 68.46 43.61 121.76
CA LEU A 23 68.02 43.52 123.14
C LEU A 23 66.50 43.69 123.25
N GLN A 24 65.88 43.04 124.24
CA GLN A 24 64.45 43.24 124.47
C GLN A 24 64.20 44.59 125.18
N PRO A 25 63.34 45.47 124.61
CA PRO A 25 62.99 46.74 125.22
C PRO A 25 62.04 46.50 126.40
N THR A 26 62.62 46.22 127.57
CA THR A 26 61.92 46.12 128.86
C THR A 26 61.81 47.49 129.52
N ILE A 27 60.83 47.67 130.43
CA ILE A 27 60.64 48.94 131.15
C ILE A 27 61.94 49.37 131.85
N ARG A 28 62.67 48.41 132.43
CA ARG A 28 63.96 48.65 133.10
C ARG A 28 65.03 49.12 132.12
N ALA A 29 65.21 48.43 131.00
CA ALA A 29 66.22 48.78 129.99
C ALA A 29 65.97 50.17 129.39
N VAL A 30 64.70 50.50 129.12
CA VAL A 30 64.32 51.84 128.62
C VAL A 30 64.57 52.92 129.68
N ARG A 31 64.26 52.64 130.95
CA ARG A 31 64.51 53.58 132.06
C ARG A 31 66.00 53.82 132.30
N GLU A 32 66.82 52.78 132.20
CA GLU A 32 68.28 52.88 132.30
C GLU A 32 68.85 53.76 131.20
N ARG A 33 68.34 53.60 129.98
CA ARG A 33 68.76 54.40 128.82
C ARG A 33 68.34 55.87 128.90
N LEU A 34 67.14 56.14 129.42
CA LEU A 34 66.60 57.50 129.56
C LEU A 34 67.05 58.20 130.84
N SER A 35 67.54 57.47 131.85
CA SER A 35 67.97 57.96 133.17
C SER A 35 66.94 58.80 133.96
N THR A 36 65.71 58.95 133.43
CA THR A 36 64.58 59.67 134.03
C THR A 36 63.26 58.99 133.63
N GLY A 37 62.16 59.39 134.25
CA GLY A 37 60.82 58.85 134.00
C GLY A 37 60.34 57.85 135.05
N SER A 38 59.05 57.97 135.40
CA SER A 38 58.36 57.01 136.25
C SER A 38 58.13 55.71 135.47
N PRO A 39 58.35 54.52 136.08
CA PRO A 39 58.08 53.22 135.46
C PRO A 39 56.69 53.10 134.84
N ASN A 40 55.67 53.73 135.43
CA ASN A 40 54.30 53.70 134.91
C ASN A 40 54.14 54.50 133.60
N THR A 41 54.92 55.57 133.42
CA THR A 41 54.88 56.38 132.18
C THR A 41 55.63 55.68 131.06
N ILE A 42 56.79 55.10 131.38
CA ILE A 42 57.55 54.26 130.44
C ILE A 42 56.73 53.04 130.03
N HIS A 43 56.08 52.34 130.96
CA HIS A 43 55.23 51.20 130.64
C HIS A 43 54.12 51.55 129.66
N ARG A 44 53.40 52.66 129.91
CA ARG A 44 52.33 53.13 129.02
C ARG A 44 52.85 53.40 127.61
N HIS A 45 53.92 54.18 127.48
CA HIS A 45 54.48 54.51 126.16
C HIS A 45 55.10 53.29 125.47
N LEU A 46 55.74 52.40 126.21
CA LEU A 46 56.34 51.18 125.69
C LEU A 46 55.29 50.16 125.23
N ALA A 47 54.14 50.07 125.91
CA ALA A 47 53.01 49.27 125.48
C ALA A 47 52.43 49.79 124.17
N THR A 48 52.18 51.11 124.08
CA THR A 48 51.73 51.76 122.84
C THR A 48 52.72 51.57 121.70
N TRP A 49 54.03 51.64 121.96
CA TRP A 49 55.08 51.38 120.97
C TRP A 49 55.07 49.91 120.48
N ARG A 50 54.84 48.92 121.37
CA ARG A 50 54.74 47.51 120.96
C ARG A 50 53.53 47.23 120.09
N GLU A 51 52.38 47.79 120.43
CA GLU A 51 51.13 47.62 119.66
C GLU A 51 51.21 48.27 118.28
N ALA A 52 51.90 49.40 118.17
CA ALA A 52 52.08 50.11 116.91
C ALA A 52 53.07 49.42 115.96
N ARG A 53 53.75 48.34 116.38
CA ARG A 53 54.77 47.68 115.56
C ARG A 53 54.10 46.72 114.56
N PRO A 54 54.31 46.89 113.25
CA PRO A 54 53.82 45.94 112.26
C PRO A 54 54.51 44.59 112.44
N VAL A 55 53.73 43.53 112.68
CA VAL A 55 54.20 42.15 112.66
C VAL A 55 54.55 41.80 111.22
N ALA A 56 55.78 41.36 110.96
CA ALA A 56 56.22 40.97 109.63
C ALA A 56 55.28 39.90 109.06
N ALA A 57 54.72 40.16 107.87
CA ALA A 57 53.83 39.24 107.18
C ALA A 57 54.58 37.91 106.91
N ALA A 58 54.02 36.80 107.41
CA ALA A 58 54.55 35.48 107.13
C ALA A 58 54.45 35.18 105.62
N ALA A 59 55.51 34.63 105.04
CA ALA A 59 55.50 34.18 103.65
C ALA A 59 54.37 33.15 103.43
N ALA A 60 53.69 33.24 102.29
CA ALA A 60 52.61 32.32 101.94
C ALA A 60 53.12 30.87 101.88
N PRO A 61 52.36 29.89 102.40
CA PRO A 61 52.77 28.49 102.33
C PRO A 61 52.72 27.99 100.87
N GLU A 62 53.86 27.53 100.35
CA GLU A 62 53.96 26.85 99.05
C GLU A 62 53.69 25.35 99.18
N LEU A 63 53.09 24.76 98.15
CA LEU A 63 52.87 23.31 98.10
C LEU A 63 54.19 22.54 97.99
N PRO A 64 54.36 21.41 98.71
CA PRO A 64 55.51 20.54 98.55
C PRO A 64 55.70 20.07 97.09
N GLN A 65 56.93 20.15 96.59
CA GLN A 65 57.27 19.83 95.19
C GLN A 65 56.82 18.44 94.73
N ALA A 66 56.80 17.45 95.63
CA ALA A 66 56.33 16.10 95.33
C ALA A 66 54.84 16.05 94.97
N LEU A 67 53.99 16.88 95.60
CA LEU A 67 52.56 16.96 95.27
C LEU A 67 52.35 17.67 93.93
N THR A 68 53.10 18.73 93.65
CA THR A 68 53.06 19.41 92.34
C THR A 68 53.45 18.47 91.21
N ALA A 69 54.49 17.66 91.39
CA ALA A 69 54.89 16.65 90.41
C ALA A 69 53.84 15.54 90.23
N ALA A 70 53.24 15.06 91.32
CA ALA A 70 52.19 14.03 91.24
C ALA A 70 50.94 14.54 90.50
N ILE A 71 50.52 15.79 90.75
CA ILE A 71 49.40 16.41 90.04
C ILE A 71 49.73 16.60 88.56
N ALA A 72 50.94 17.05 88.23
CA ALA A 72 51.38 17.19 86.83
C ALA A 72 51.35 15.84 86.09
N THR A 73 51.89 14.78 86.70
CA THR A 73 51.85 13.42 86.13
C THR A 73 50.42 12.93 85.92
N GLU A 74 49.51 13.18 86.86
CA GLU A 74 48.12 12.76 86.73
C GLU A 74 47.37 13.54 85.64
N ILE A 75 47.63 14.84 85.50
CA ILE A 75 47.10 15.66 84.40
C ILE A 75 47.63 15.16 83.05
N GLU A 76 48.92 14.85 82.96
CA GLU A 76 49.52 14.29 81.74
C GLU A 76 48.91 12.93 81.39
N ARG A 77 48.69 12.07 82.38
CA ARG A 77 48.03 10.77 82.21
C ARG A 77 46.59 10.95 81.71
N ALA A 78 45.80 11.81 82.34
CA ALA A 78 44.42 12.10 81.93
C ALA A 78 44.36 12.70 80.52
N ALA A 79 45.27 13.63 80.20
CA ALA A 79 45.35 14.24 78.87
C ALA A 79 45.79 13.22 77.80
N ALA A 80 46.70 12.30 78.12
CA ALA A 80 47.10 11.21 77.22
C ALA A 80 45.95 10.25 76.95
N GLN A 81 45.16 9.89 77.98
CA GLN A 81 43.98 9.04 77.81
C GLN A 81 42.91 9.71 76.94
N ALA A 82 42.59 10.98 77.20
CA ALA A 82 41.63 11.73 76.39
C ALA A 82 42.09 11.87 74.93
N ARG A 83 43.39 12.12 74.69
CA ARG A 83 43.96 12.15 73.34
C ARG A 83 43.85 10.79 72.65
N ALA A 84 44.20 9.71 73.33
CA ALA A 84 44.11 8.36 72.77
C ALA A 84 42.67 7.97 72.40
N GLU A 85 41.69 8.36 73.21
CA GLU A 85 40.26 8.14 72.89
C GLU A 85 39.84 8.93 71.64
N ILE A 86 40.20 10.21 71.56
CA ILE A 86 39.87 11.06 70.40
C ILE A 86 40.57 10.54 69.14
N GLU A 87 41.84 10.15 69.24
CA GLU A 87 42.60 9.59 68.13
C GLU A 87 41.99 8.26 67.65
N GLY A 88 41.57 7.39 68.58
CA GLY A 88 40.84 6.17 68.24
C GLY A 88 39.53 6.44 67.50
N ARG A 89 38.74 7.41 67.98
CA ARG A 89 37.50 7.83 67.30
C ARG A 89 37.76 8.45 65.92
N LEU A 90 38.84 9.21 65.78
CA LEU A 90 39.24 9.80 64.51
C LEU A 90 39.63 8.73 63.49
N VAL A 91 40.44 7.75 63.89
CA VAL A 91 40.82 6.62 63.03
C VAL A 91 39.60 5.80 62.61
N GLN A 92 38.69 5.53 63.55
CA GLN A 92 37.43 4.84 63.24
C GLN A 92 36.59 5.62 62.22
N ALA A 93 36.36 6.92 62.45
CA ALA A 93 35.58 7.76 61.55
C ALA A 93 36.22 7.89 60.16
N GLN A 94 37.56 7.93 60.08
CA GLN A 94 38.29 7.91 58.81
C GLN A 94 38.11 6.58 58.08
N GLY A 95 38.12 5.45 58.80
CA GLY A 95 37.84 4.13 58.24
C GLY A 95 36.42 4.04 57.68
N GLU A 96 35.42 4.42 58.47
CA GLU A 96 34.01 4.44 58.04
C GLU A 96 33.78 5.37 56.85
N ALA A 97 34.43 6.54 56.82
CA ALA A 97 34.35 7.46 55.69
C ALA A 97 34.99 6.88 54.42
N ALA A 98 36.12 6.17 54.55
CA ALA A 98 36.76 5.51 53.42
C ALA A 98 35.92 4.34 52.87
N GLU A 99 35.32 3.54 53.74
CA GLU A 99 34.40 2.46 53.34
C GLU A 99 33.15 3.00 52.64
N LEU A 100 32.56 4.08 53.18
CA LEU A 100 31.39 4.73 52.57
C LEU A 100 31.75 5.34 51.21
N ALA A 101 32.92 5.97 51.08
CA ALA A 101 33.40 6.51 49.81
C ALA A 101 33.58 5.40 48.77
N ALA A 102 34.23 4.29 49.13
CA ALA A 102 34.42 3.15 48.23
C ALA A 102 33.09 2.51 47.80
N ALA A 103 32.14 2.36 48.73
CA ALA A 103 30.81 1.86 48.41
C ALA A 103 30.04 2.84 47.49
N GLY A 104 30.16 4.15 47.74
CA GLY A 104 29.59 5.20 46.90
C GLY A 104 30.12 5.15 45.47
N GLU A 105 31.44 5.09 45.30
CA GLU A 105 32.10 4.97 44.00
C GLU A 105 31.64 3.70 43.24
N SER A 106 31.51 2.57 43.92
CA SER A 106 31.01 1.32 43.31
C SER A 106 29.57 1.46 42.82
N ILE A 107 28.69 2.05 43.63
CA ILE A 107 27.28 2.25 43.27
C ILE A 107 27.16 3.25 42.11
N GLU A 108 27.94 4.32 42.11
CA GLU A 108 27.98 5.29 41.01
C GLU A 108 28.44 4.64 39.70
N ALA A 109 29.47 3.80 39.75
CA ALA A 109 29.94 3.04 38.59
C ALA A 109 28.87 2.06 38.06
N GLU A 110 28.18 1.33 38.94
CA GLU A 110 27.07 0.46 38.55
C GLU A 110 25.90 1.24 37.96
N ARG A 111 25.55 2.38 38.55
CA ARG A 111 24.50 3.28 38.04
C ARG A 111 24.85 3.77 36.65
N ASP A 112 26.08 4.23 36.43
CA ASP A 112 26.53 4.71 35.12
C ASP A 112 26.50 3.58 34.08
N ALA A 113 26.95 2.38 34.44
CA ALA A 113 26.90 1.21 33.56
C ALA A 113 25.46 0.80 33.21
N LEU A 114 24.52 0.86 34.15
CA LEU A 114 23.10 0.57 33.91
C LEU A 114 22.44 1.65 33.05
N VAL A 115 22.78 2.93 33.25
CA VAL A 115 22.27 4.02 32.42
C VAL A 115 22.70 3.84 30.97
N GLU A 116 23.96 3.48 30.72
CA GLU A 116 24.45 3.23 29.36
C GLU A 116 23.76 2.00 28.72
N GLN A 117 23.58 0.92 29.48
CA GLN A 117 22.84 -0.26 29.00
C GLN A 117 21.39 0.07 28.64
N VAL A 118 20.70 0.86 29.46
CA VAL A 118 19.33 1.31 29.17
C VAL A 118 19.29 2.20 27.93
N ALA A 119 20.26 3.09 27.75
CA ALA A 119 20.37 3.91 26.56
C ALA A 119 20.58 3.07 25.30
N GLU A 120 21.43 2.05 25.36
CA GLU A 120 21.67 1.16 24.23
C GLU A 120 20.44 0.30 23.89
N LEU A 121 19.83 -0.33 24.90
CA LEU A 121 18.58 -1.08 24.70
C LEU A 121 17.45 -0.20 24.15
N ALA A 122 17.38 1.07 24.54
CA ALA A 122 16.42 2.01 23.97
C ALA A 122 16.69 2.27 22.48
N ARG A 123 17.95 2.48 22.08
CA ARG A 123 18.35 2.64 20.67
C ARG A 123 18.05 1.40 19.84
N GLU A 124 18.36 0.21 20.38
CA GLU A 124 18.06 -1.07 19.72
C GLU A 124 16.56 -1.27 19.54
N ARG A 125 15.77 -1.02 20.59
CA ARG A 125 14.30 -1.07 20.54
C ARG A 125 13.76 -0.13 19.47
N ASP A 126 14.21 1.12 19.44
CA ASP A 126 13.72 2.12 18.48
C ASP A 126 14.09 1.75 17.05
N THR A 127 15.29 1.20 16.85
CA THR A 127 15.73 0.68 15.55
C THR A 127 14.87 -0.50 15.10
N LEU A 128 14.59 -1.45 16.00
CA LEU A 128 13.76 -2.62 15.70
C LEU A 128 12.31 -2.23 15.45
N ALA A 129 11.76 -1.30 16.22
CA ALA A 129 10.42 -0.76 16.01
C ALA A 129 10.29 -0.11 14.64
N GLY A 130 11.24 0.75 14.25
CA GLY A 130 11.24 1.37 12.92
C GLY A 130 11.35 0.34 11.78
N LYS A 131 12.19 -0.70 11.95
CA LYS A 131 12.27 -1.80 10.96
C LYS A 131 10.96 -2.58 10.87
N ALA A 132 10.30 -2.85 11.98
CA ALA A 132 9.02 -3.57 11.99
C ALA A 132 7.91 -2.76 11.32
N GLU A 133 7.86 -1.44 11.54
CA GLU A 133 6.90 -0.55 10.88
C GLU A 133 7.13 -0.47 9.36
N GLN A 134 8.39 -0.37 8.93
CA GLN A 134 8.74 -0.43 7.51
C GLN A 134 8.34 -1.76 6.88
N GLN A 135 8.66 -2.89 7.54
CA GLN A 135 8.28 -4.22 7.06
C GLN A 135 6.76 -4.40 6.97
N ALA A 136 6.01 -3.87 7.93
CA ALA A 136 4.55 -3.92 7.89
C ALA A 136 3.99 -3.13 6.70
N THR A 137 4.57 -1.97 6.39
CA THR A 137 4.21 -1.16 5.22
C THR A 137 4.54 -1.89 3.92
N ASP A 138 5.75 -2.42 3.79
CA ASP A 138 6.18 -3.17 2.61
C ASP A 138 5.30 -4.42 2.38
N MET A 139 4.92 -5.13 3.46
CA MET A 139 4.01 -6.27 3.38
C MET A 139 2.62 -5.87 2.90
N ALA A 140 2.07 -4.74 3.36
CA ALA A 140 0.78 -4.24 2.92
C ALA A 140 0.81 -3.86 1.42
N ASP A 141 1.87 -3.19 0.97
CA ASP A 141 2.06 -2.82 -0.44
C ASP A 141 2.20 -4.05 -1.34
N LEU A 142 2.98 -5.04 -0.91
CA LEU A 142 3.12 -6.30 -1.65
C LEU A 142 1.81 -7.08 -1.71
N ALA A 143 1.05 -7.14 -0.61
CA ALA A 143 -0.26 -7.79 -0.59
C ALA A 143 -1.22 -7.12 -1.59
N GLN A 144 -1.25 -5.78 -1.63
CA GLN A 144 -2.09 -5.05 -2.57
C GLN A 144 -1.66 -5.28 -4.03
N ARG A 145 -0.35 -5.37 -4.31
CA ARG A 145 0.15 -5.69 -5.66
C ARG A 145 -0.26 -7.09 -6.09
N ILE A 146 -0.12 -8.07 -5.19
CA ILE A 146 -0.52 -9.46 -5.45
C ILE A 146 -2.02 -9.53 -5.75
N GLU A 147 -2.87 -8.85 -4.98
CA GLU A 147 -4.32 -8.82 -5.21
C GLU A 147 -4.67 -8.24 -6.59
N ARG A 148 -4.03 -7.12 -6.97
CA ARG A 148 -4.21 -6.51 -8.31
C ARG A 148 -3.76 -7.44 -9.44
N GLU A 149 -2.61 -8.09 -9.28
CA GLU A 149 -2.09 -9.05 -10.26
C GLU A 149 -2.98 -10.29 -10.38
N GLN A 150 -3.52 -10.79 -9.27
CA GLN A 150 -4.48 -11.90 -9.26
C GLN A 150 -5.75 -11.53 -10.01
N HIS A 151 -6.35 -10.37 -9.70
CA HIS A 151 -7.54 -9.89 -10.42
C HIS A 151 -7.28 -9.70 -11.91
N ALA A 152 -6.12 -9.13 -12.29
CA ALA A 152 -5.76 -8.97 -13.70
C ALA A 152 -5.58 -10.33 -14.40
N ALA A 153 -4.95 -11.30 -13.74
CA ALA A 153 -4.77 -12.65 -14.27
C ALA A 153 -6.10 -13.39 -14.42
N GLU A 154 -7.03 -13.25 -13.46
CA GLU A 154 -8.37 -13.81 -13.54
C GLU A 154 -9.18 -13.20 -14.67
N ALA A 155 -9.18 -11.87 -14.79
CA ALA A 155 -9.83 -11.17 -15.90
C ALA A 155 -9.29 -11.64 -17.25
N ALA A 156 -7.96 -11.71 -17.40
CA ALA A 156 -7.32 -12.20 -18.62
C ALA A 156 -7.68 -13.66 -18.93
N ARG A 157 -7.81 -14.53 -17.92
CA ARG A 157 -8.25 -15.92 -18.11
C ARG A 157 -9.69 -16.01 -18.60
N VAL A 158 -10.59 -15.20 -18.05
CA VAL A 158 -12.00 -15.15 -18.48
C VAL A 158 -12.13 -14.60 -19.90
N GLU A 159 -11.40 -13.55 -20.24
CA GLU A 159 -11.35 -13.01 -21.60
C GLU A 159 -10.82 -14.03 -22.60
N LEU A 160 -9.74 -14.73 -22.25
CA LEU A 160 -9.17 -15.79 -23.09
C LEU A 160 -10.16 -16.94 -23.31
N ALA A 161 -10.85 -17.39 -22.25
CA ALA A 161 -11.87 -18.44 -22.37
C ALA A 161 -13.03 -17.98 -23.26
N THR A 162 -13.48 -16.73 -23.10
CA THR A 162 -14.55 -16.14 -23.91
C THR A 162 -14.13 -16.03 -25.38
N ALA A 163 -12.89 -15.61 -25.65
CA ALA A 163 -12.34 -15.51 -27.00
C ALA A 163 -12.24 -16.89 -27.67
N ARG A 164 -11.85 -17.94 -26.93
CA ARG A 164 -11.81 -19.32 -27.43
C ARG A 164 -13.19 -19.83 -27.82
N VAL A 165 -14.20 -19.66 -26.96
CA VAL A 165 -15.58 -20.07 -27.28
C VAL A 165 -16.12 -19.32 -28.50
N ARG A 166 -15.82 -18.03 -28.64
CA ARG A 166 -16.19 -17.25 -29.83
C ARG A 166 -15.50 -17.78 -31.09
N ALA A 167 -14.21 -18.11 -31.01
CA ALA A 167 -13.46 -18.67 -32.12
C ALA A 167 -14.03 -20.03 -32.56
N GLU A 168 -14.33 -20.93 -31.61
CA GLU A 168 -14.96 -22.23 -31.87
C GLU A 168 -16.34 -22.07 -32.52
N GLN A 169 -17.15 -21.14 -32.03
CA GLN A 169 -18.47 -20.86 -32.62
C GLN A 169 -18.34 -20.29 -34.05
N GLN A 170 -17.33 -19.45 -34.30
CA GLN A 170 -17.06 -18.90 -35.62
C GLN A 170 -16.57 -19.97 -36.60
N GLU A 171 -15.72 -20.90 -36.15
CA GLU A 171 -15.27 -22.05 -36.95
C GLU A 171 -16.44 -22.98 -37.33
N LYS A 172 -17.34 -23.26 -36.38
CA LYS A 172 -18.57 -24.00 -36.66
C LYS A 172 -19.44 -23.29 -37.70
N THR A 173 -19.64 -21.97 -37.53
CA THR A 173 -20.43 -21.16 -38.48
C THR A 173 -19.81 -21.15 -39.87
N GLN A 174 -18.47 -21.05 -39.97
CA GLN A 174 -17.77 -21.14 -41.26
C GLN A 174 -17.92 -22.51 -41.90
N THR A 175 -17.90 -23.58 -41.11
CA THR A 175 -18.10 -24.95 -41.61
C THR A 175 -19.52 -25.15 -42.13
N ASP A 176 -20.53 -24.69 -41.39
CA ASP A 176 -21.94 -24.74 -41.81
C ASP A 176 -22.17 -23.91 -43.09
N GLN A 177 -21.58 -22.72 -43.17
CA GLN A 177 -21.62 -21.88 -44.36
C GLN A 177 -20.95 -22.52 -45.57
N ALA A 178 -19.78 -23.15 -45.38
CA ALA A 178 -19.08 -23.86 -46.45
C ALA A 178 -19.93 -25.04 -46.98
N ALA A 179 -20.55 -25.80 -46.08
CA ALA A 179 -21.47 -26.89 -46.45
C ALA A 179 -22.70 -26.37 -47.22
N GLU A 180 -23.26 -25.23 -46.81
CA GLU A 180 -24.40 -24.64 -47.52
C GLU A 180 -24.01 -24.06 -48.87
N ILE A 181 -22.84 -23.43 -49.01
CA ILE A 181 -22.30 -22.99 -50.30
C ILE A 181 -22.17 -24.19 -51.25
N GLU A 182 -21.66 -25.33 -50.75
CA GLU A 182 -21.52 -26.53 -51.57
C GLU A 182 -22.88 -27.11 -51.98
N ARG A 183 -23.85 -27.14 -51.05
CA ARG A 183 -25.24 -27.52 -51.38
C ARG A 183 -25.84 -26.61 -52.45
N LEU A 184 -25.69 -25.28 -52.31
CA LEU A 184 -26.22 -24.30 -53.26
C LEU A 184 -25.55 -24.42 -54.64
N ARG A 185 -24.23 -24.68 -54.68
CA ARG A 185 -23.51 -24.95 -55.94
C ARG A 185 -24.04 -26.18 -56.64
N SER A 186 -24.23 -27.28 -55.91
CA SER A 186 -24.82 -28.51 -56.48
C SER A 186 -26.24 -28.28 -56.98
N ALA A 187 -27.08 -27.59 -56.20
CA ALA A 187 -28.45 -27.26 -56.62
C ALA A 187 -28.47 -26.36 -57.87
N LEU A 188 -27.55 -25.39 -57.95
CA LEU A 188 -27.40 -24.51 -59.12
C LEU A 188 -26.99 -25.31 -60.36
N GLU A 189 -26.06 -26.25 -60.23
CA GLU A 189 -25.62 -27.11 -61.33
C GLU A 189 -26.78 -27.97 -61.87
N VAL A 190 -27.55 -28.59 -60.97
CA VAL A 190 -28.76 -29.36 -61.33
C VAL A 190 -29.79 -28.46 -62.02
N ALA A 191 -30.02 -27.25 -61.51
CA ALA A 191 -30.94 -26.30 -62.12
C ALA A 191 -30.47 -25.85 -63.52
N GLN A 192 -29.17 -25.61 -63.71
CA GLN A 192 -28.58 -25.27 -65.01
C GLN A 192 -28.69 -26.42 -66.03
N GLN A 193 -28.45 -27.66 -65.59
CA GLN A 193 -28.65 -28.85 -66.43
C GLN A 193 -30.12 -29.00 -66.83
N GLY A 194 -31.04 -28.82 -65.87
CA GLY A 194 -32.49 -28.83 -66.11
C GLY A 194 -32.92 -27.74 -67.10
N ARG A 195 -32.41 -26.51 -66.95
CA ARG A 195 -32.64 -25.39 -67.88
C ARG A 195 -32.15 -25.73 -69.28
N THR A 196 -30.92 -26.23 -69.40
CA THR A 196 -30.34 -26.63 -70.69
C THR A 196 -31.17 -27.72 -71.38
N ALA A 197 -31.62 -28.73 -70.64
CA ALA A 197 -32.47 -29.79 -71.17
C ALA A 197 -33.84 -29.25 -71.62
N ALA A 198 -34.42 -28.30 -70.88
CA ALA A 198 -35.67 -27.64 -71.24
C ALA A 198 -35.50 -26.77 -72.51
N GLU A 199 -34.43 -25.99 -72.60
CA GLU A 199 -34.07 -25.19 -73.79
C GLU A 199 -33.89 -26.07 -75.03
N GLN A 200 -33.18 -27.21 -74.91
CA GLN A 200 -33.01 -28.17 -76.00
C GLN A 200 -34.35 -28.77 -76.45
N LYS A 201 -35.20 -29.20 -75.51
CA LYS A 201 -36.55 -29.72 -75.83
C LYS A 201 -37.40 -28.65 -76.51
N ALA A 202 -37.35 -27.41 -76.04
CA ALA A 202 -38.06 -26.29 -76.64
C ALA A 202 -37.60 -26.02 -78.07
N ALA A 203 -36.28 -26.03 -78.33
CA ALA A 203 -35.73 -25.88 -79.68
C ALA A 203 -36.15 -27.01 -80.63
N VAL A 204 -36.14 -28.27 -80.16
CA VAL A 204 -36.62 -29.42 -80.96
C VAL A 204 -38.12 -29.31 -81.26
N LEU A 205 -38.93 -28.88 -80.30
CA LEU A 205 -40.37 -28.66 -80.52
C LEU A 205 -40.61 -27.50 -81.49
N ALA A 206 -39.87 -26.39 -81.37
CA ALA A 206 -39.94 -25.27 -82.30
C ALA A 206 -39.60 -25.70 -83.74
N ALA A 207 -38.52 -26.46 -83.93
CA ALA A 207 -38.13 -26.99 -85.24
C ALA A 207 -39.17 -27.97 -85.82
N LYS A 208 -39.75 -28.84 -84.98
CA LYS A 208 -40.87 -29.71 -85.40
C LYS A 208 -42.10 -28.92 -85.81
N LEU A 209 -42.42 -27.86 -85.08
CA LEU A 209 -43.56 -26.99 -85.36
C LEU A 209 -43.37 -26.24 -86.68
N GLU A 210 -42.17 -25.70 -86.91
CA GLU A 210 -41.77 -25.09 -88.19
C GLU A 210 -41.85 -26.09 -89.35
N GLY A 211 -41.32 -27.31 -89.17
CA GLY A 211 -41.42 -28.36 -90.19
C GLY A 211 -42.87 -28.81 -90.47
N CYS A 212 -43.75 -28.80 -89.46
CA CYS A 212 -45.18 -29.03 -89.66
C CYS A 212 -45.84 -27.86 -90.40
N ALA A 213 -45.52 -26.62 -90.04
CA ALA A 213 -46.02 -25.43 -90.73
C ALA A 213 -45.60 -25.42 -92.21
N ASP A 214 -44.35 -25.76 -92.52
CA ASP A 214 -43.86 -25.92 -93.90
C ASP A 214 -44.62 -27.02 -94.65
N ARG A 215 -44.89 -28.15 -94.00
CA ARG A 215 -45.67 -29.24 -94.61
C ARG A 215 -47.11 -28.83 -94.86
N VAL A 216 -47.73 -28.09 -93.94
CA VAL A 216 -49.07 -27.53 -94.10
C VAL A 216 -49.08 -26.56 -95.26
N SER A 217 -48.15 -25.60 -95.31
CA SER A 217 -48.03 -24.65 -96.42
C SER A 217 -47.82 -25.34 -97.78
N ARG A 218 -46.96 -26.37 -97.84
CA ARG A 218 -46.79 -27.18 -99.07
C ARG A 218 -48.05 -27.97 -99.43
N ALA A 219 -48.79 -28.47 -98.44
CA ALA A 219 -50.04 -29.19 -98.66
C ALA A 219 -51.13 -28.24 -99.15
N GLU A 220 -51.24 -27.05 -98.58
CA GLU A 220 -52.13 -25.96 -99.03
C GLU A 220 -51.79 -25.56 -100.47
N ALA A 221 -50.52 -25.29 -100.79
CA ALA A 221 -50.11 -24.97 -102.16
C ALA A 221 -50.40 -26.11 -103.16
N ARG A 222 -50.25 -27.37 -102.76
CA ARG A 222 -50.63 -28.52 -103.58
C ARG A 222 -52.14 -28.64 -103.73
N ALA A 223 -52.91 -28.39 -102.66
CA ALA A 223 -54.36 -28.41 -102.71
C ALA A 223 -54.88 -27.33 -103.65
N GLU A 224 -54.36 -26.10 -103.56
CA GLU A 224 -54.65 -25.01 -104.51
C GLU A 224 -54.29 -25.41 -105.95
N GLN A 225 -53.14 -26.05 -106.16
CA GLN A 225 -52.75 -26.53 -107.50
C GLN A 225 -53.68 -27.62 -108.03
N VAL A 226 -54.09 -28.58 -107.19
CA VAL A 226 -55.05 -29.63 -107.56
C VAL A 226 -56.44 -29.04 -107.81
N GLU A 227 -56.90 -28.09 -107.01
CA GLU A 227 -58.15 -27.36 -107.24
C GLU A 227 -58.12 -26.61 -108.57
N LYS A 228 -56.99 -25.94 -108.88
CA LYS A 228 -56.79 -25.28 -110.17
C LYS A 228 -56.84 -26.28 -111.32
N GLN A 229 -56.08 -27.38 -111.25
CA GLN A 229 -56.09 -28.44 -112.26
C GLN A 229 -57.48 -29.08 -112.42
N ALA A 230 -58.20 -29.31 -111.32
CA ALA A 230 -59.57 -29.84 -111.36
C ALA A 230 -60.54 -28.85 -112.00
N SER A 231 -60.38 -27.55 -111.74
CA SER A 231 -61.18 -26.50 -112.39
C SER A 231 -60.88 -26.39 -113.88
N GLU A 232 -59.61 -26.51 -114.28
CA GLU A 232 -59.16 -26.54 -115.68
C GLU A 232 -59.68 -27.80 -116.38
N ALA A 233 -59.52 -28.99 -115.78
CA ALA A 233 -60.05 -30.24 -116.31
C ALA A 233 -61.59 -30.24 -116.39
N LEU A 234 -62.29 -29.62 -115.43
CA LEU A 234 -63.74 -29.44 -115.50
C LEU A 234 -64.13 -28.49 -116.63
N ALA A 235 -63.36 -27.42 -116.86
CA ALA A 235 -63.57 -26.50 -117.98
C ALA A 235 -63.33 -27.21 -119.33
N GLU A 236 -62.23 -27.97 -119.45
CA GLU A 236 -61.93 -28.80 -120.62
C GLU A 236 -63.00 -29.87 -120.84
N ALA A 237 -63.46 -30.57 -119.80
CA ALA A 237 -64.53 -31.56 -119.90
C ALA A 237 -65.87 -30.92 -120.32
N LYS A 238 -66.19 -29.72 -119.82
CA LYS A 238 -67.36 -28.95 -120.28
C LYS A 238 -67.21 -28.54 -121.74
N GLN A 239 -66.03 -28.10 -122.15
CA GLN A 239 -65.74 -27.75 -123.53
C GLN A 239 -65.83 -28.97 -124.45
N ALA A 240 -65.23 -30.09 -124.09
CA ALA A 240 -65.32 -31.36 -124.82
C ALA A 240 -66.75 -31.90 -124.88
N ALA A 241 -67.54 -31.78 -123.79
CA ALA A 241 -68.96 -32.13 -123.80
C ALA A 241 -69.78 -31.19 -124.70
N GLN A 242 -69.42 -29.91 -124.77
CA GLN A 242 -70.04 -28.95 -125.66
C GLN A 242 -69.68 -29.21 -127.12
N GLU A 243 -68.43 -29.55 -127.41
CA GLU A 243 -67.95 -30.00 -128.72
C GLU A 243 -68.61 -31.33 -129.15
N GLN A 244 -68.73 -32.31 -128.25
CA GLN A 244 -69.48 -33.54 -128.51
C GLN A 244 -70.97 -33.28 -128.76
N ARG A 245 -71.59 -32.37 -128.00
CA ARG A 245 -72.99 -31.96 -128.27
C ARG A 245 -73.12 -31.27 -129.62
N GLN A 246 -72.16 -30.42 -129.99
CA GLN A 246 -72.14 -29.78 -131.32
C GLN A 246 -71.91 -30.80 -132.43
N ALA A 247 -70.99 -31.75 -132.26
CA ALA A 247 -70.73 -32.83 -133.19
C ALA A 247 -71.97 -33.75 -133.34
N ALA A 248 -72.57 -34.16 -132.22
CA ALA A 248 -73.81 -34.95 -132.21
C ALA A 248 -74.99 -34.18 -132.82
N ALA A 249 -75.09 -32.86 -132.59
CA ALA A 249 -76.09 -32.02 -133.25
C ALA A 249 -75.84 -31.92 -134.76
N THR A 250 -74.58 -31.81 -135.19
CA THR A 250 -74.21 -31.78 -136.61
C THR A 250 -74.46 -33.13 -137.28
N GLU A 251 -74.20 -34.24 -136.58
CA GLU A 251 -74.44 -35.60 -137.05
C GLU A 251 -75.94 -35.93 -137.08
N ALA A 252 -76.71 -35.48 -136.08
CA ALA A 252 -78.17 -35.52 -136.10
C ALA A 252 -78.73 -34.67 -137.25
N HIS A 253 -78.14 -33.51 -137.55
CA HIS A 253 -78.53 -32.67 -138.68
C HIS A 253 -78.25 -33.35 -140.02
N ARG A 254 -77.08 -34.01 -140.19
CA ARG A 254 -76.79 -34.85 -141.37
C ARG A 254 -77.74 -36.04 -141.50
N GLN A 255 -78.10 -36.68 -140.40
CA GLN A 255 -79.07 -37.78 -140.42
C GLN A 255 -80.47 -37.28 -140.80
N ALA A 256 -80.87 -36.10 -140.33
CA ALA A 256 -82.12 -35.45 -140.73
C ALA A 256 -82.12 -35.06 -142.22
N GLU A 257 -81.00 -34.58 -142.76
CA GLU A 257 -80.82 -34.30 -144.20
C GLU A 257 -80.90 -35.58 -145.04
N ARG A 258 -80.28 -36.68 -144.58
CA ARG A 258 -80.43 -37.98 -145.24
C ARG A 258 -81.88 -38.49 -145.19
N PHE A 259 -82.57 -38.29 -144.08
CA PHE A 259 -83.98 -38.68 -143.96
C PHE A 259 -84.90 -37.87 -144.88
N THR A 260 -84.62 -36.58 -145.04
CA THR A 260 -85.36 -35.71 -145.98
C THR A 260 -85.05 -36.04 -147.43
N ALA A 261 -83.80 -36.38 -147.77
CA ALA A 261 -83.44 -36.89 -149.10
C ALA A 261 -84.14 -38.21 -149.42
N ILE A 262 -84.20 -39.16 -148.48
CA ILE A 262 -84.91 -40.44 -148.64
C ILE A 262 -86.43 -40.23 -148.74
N GLN A 263 -87.00 -39.26 -148.01
CA GLN A 263 -88.41 -38.92 -148.14
C GLN A 263 -88.72 -38.25 -149.49
N ALA A 264 -87.82 -37.40 -150.00
CA ALA A 264 -87.95 -36.80 -151.32
C ALA A 264 -87.87 -37.86 -152.44
N GLU A 265 -86.92 -38.79 -152.38
CA GLU A 265 -86.84 -39.92 -153.33
C GLU A 265 -88.09 -40.81 -153.29
N ARG A 266 -88.67 -41.02 -152.10
CA ARG A 266 -89.92 -41.79 -151.95
C ARG A 266 -91.13 -41.06 -152.54
N ASP A 267 -91.20 -39.73 -152.40
CA ASP A 267 -92.30 -38.93 -152.91
C ASP A 267 -92.19 -38.71 -154.44
N GLU A 268 -90.97 -38.73 -154.98
CA GLU A 268 -90.68 -38.74 -156.42
C GLU A 268 -91.02 -40.09 -157.06
N ALA A 269 -90.65 -41.22 -156.41
CA ALA A 269 -91.06 -42.57 -156.83
C ALA A 269 -92.58 -42.80 -156.77
N ARG A 270 -93.30 -42.15 -155.85
CA ARG A 270 -94.77 -42.18 -155.78
C ARG A 270 -95.44 -41.37 -156.90
N LYS A 271 -94.81 -40.31 -157.40
CA LYS A 271 -95.30 -39.54 -158.55
C LYS A 271 -95.13 -40.30 -159.86
N GLU A 272 -93.98 -40.95 -160.06
CA GLU A 272 -93.70 -41.74 -161.28
C GLU A 272 -94.59 -42.99 -161.41
N ALA A 273 -95.00 -43.61 -160.30
CA ALA A 273 -95.93 -44.75 -160.32
C ALA A 273 -97.39 -44.37 -160.67
N SER A 274 -97.75 -43.07 -160.67
CA SER A 274 -99.12 -42.60 -160.95
C SER A 274 -99.39 -42.28 -162.43
N SER A 275 -98.35 -42.28 -163.28
CA SER A 275 -98.42 -41.86 -164.69
C SER A 275 -98.27 -43.00 -165.72
N ALA A 276 -98.42 -44.27 -165.32
CA ALA A 276 -98.35 -45.43 -166.22
C ALA A 276 -99.58 -46.38 -166.15
N ARG A 277 -100.77 -45.81 -165.93
CA ARG A 277 -102.06 -46.41 -166.33
C ARG A 277 -102.44 -45.91 -167.71
#